data_AF-A0A927HEV3-F1
#
_entry.id   AF-A0A927HEV3-F1
#
_cell.length_a   1.000
_cell.length_b   1.000
_cell.length_c   1.000
_cell.angle_alpha   90.00
_cell.angle_beta   90.00
_cell.angle_gamma   90.00
#
_symmetry.space_group_name_H-M   'P 1'
#
loop_
_entity.id
_entity.type
_entity.pdbx_description
1 polymer ?
#
loop_
_entity_poly.entity_id
_entity_poly.type
_entity_poly.pdbx_seq_one_letter_code
_entity_poly.pdbx_strand_id
1 'polypeptide(L)'
;MLITGLNRIASLFLAIPKGVTGEAARFYLFQKFGYFIATGLHFFWAVLFFLNGIPVMGYYNIIVSALFLITGLVWRRIANPMWLCVPLWLIEVPLHAALATGLTGFETLFWLVPIVAAAISLLFHQWSWTTRAMVALALVIFMLACATLGFFVAPRAVFSPPSAYLSMASIVLFTVGGMVMYLGLNQFVVAVTEARLQREYDRAEGLLRNILPDAIALRLKDGETVIADEHAEASVIFADIVNFTQASAKLTPAELVETLNKVFTEFDALAEKHGTEKIKTIGDAYMAVVGIPEAQQNHANVAVDLALDMLASARRISAETHFPIDLRIGINSGPVVAGVIGSRKFAYDLWGDAVNVASRMEAHSEPGTVLITDATKKQLSDRFTLTDAGTREVKGKGVMSVYSVGQAT
;
A
#
# COMPACT_ATOMS: atom_id res chain seq x y z
N MET A 1 -11.48 19.23 14.02
CA MET A 1 -12.26 19.98 13.00
C MET A 1 -11.39 20.97 12.21
N LEU A 2 -10.54 21.77 12.88
CA LEU A 2 -9.55 22.66 12.22
C LEU A 2 -8.49 21.92 11.38
N ILE A 3 -7.95 20.80 11.90
CA ILE A 3 -6.95 19.96 11.21
C ILE A 3 -7.54 19.32 9.94
N THR A 4 -8.80 18.88 9.98
CA THR A 4 -9.50 18.32 8.84
C THR A 4 -9.80 19.36 7.76
N GLY A 5 -10.09 20.62 8.15
CA GLY A 5 -10.27 21.74 7.22
C GLY A 5 -8.96 22.15 6.52
N LEU A 6 -7.86 22.24 7.27
CA LEU A 6 -6.53 22.53 6.74
C LEU A 6 -6.06 21.45 5.75
N ASN A 7 -6.28 20.18 6.07
CA ASN A 7 -5.95 19.07 5.17
C ASN A 7 -6.77 19.10 3.87
N ARG A 8 -8.03 19.53 3.93
CA ARG A 8 -8.89 19.67 2.75
C ARG A 8 -8.43 20.80 1.85
N ILE A 9 -8.05 21.95 2.41
CA ILE A 9 -7.49 23.07 1.66
C ILE A 9 -6.12 22.69 1.08
N ALA A 10 -5.23 22.09 1.88
CA ALA A 10 -3.93 21.62 1.43
C ALA A 10 -4.06 20.60 0.28
N SER A 11 -5.03 19.68 0.34
CA SER A 11 -5.28 18.72 -0.74
C SER A 11 -5.72 19.37 -2.06
N LEU A 12 -6.45 20.49 -2.03
CA LEU A 12 -6.85 21.26 -3.22
C LEU A 12 -5.64 21.93 -3.88
N PHE A 13 -4.76 22.53 -3.06
CA PHE A 13 -3.57 23.23 -3.54
C PHE A 13 -2.43 22.28 -3.90
N LEU A 14 -2.30 21.15 -3.23
CA LEU A 14 -1.25 20.14 -3.46
C LEU A 14 -1.72 18.96 -4.30
N ALA A 15 -2.93 19.02 -4.88
CA ALA A 15 -3.42 17.99 -5.80
C ALA A 15 -2.48 17.84 -6.99
N ILE A 16 -2.09 16.58 -7.23
CA ILE A 16 -1.27 16.14 -8.35
C ILE A 16 -2.17 15.35 -9.31
N PRO A 17 -2.17 15.62 -10.62
CA PRO A 17 -3.00 14.91 -11.59
C PRO A 17 -2.75 13.40 -11.58
N LYS A 18 -3.81 12.61 -11.84
CA LYS A 18 -3.69 11.16 -12.02
C LYS A 18 -2.71 10.86 -13.16
N GLY A 19 -1.71 10.02 -12.90
CA GLY A 19 -0.67 9.64 -13.87
C GLY A 19 0.68 10.35 -13.66
N VAL A 20 0.74 11.44 -12.90
CA VAL A 20 2.01 12.08 -12.53
C VAL A 20 2.50 11.46 -11.23
N THR A 21 3.63 10.73 -11.28
CA THR A 21 4.15 9.98 -10.13
C THR A 21 5.63 10.27 -9.88
N GLY A 22 6.08 10.03 -8.65
CA GLY A 22 7.47 10.14 -8.25
C GLY A 22 8.08 11.51 -8.53
N GLU A 23 9.11 11.54 -9.36
CA GLU A 23 9.90 12.72 -9.70
C GLU A 23 9.07 13.83 -10.38
N ALA A 24 8.20 13.46 -11.32
CA ALA A 24 7.36 14.41 -12.06
C ALA A 24 6.37 15.15 -11.15
N ALA A 25 5.98 14.54 -10.03
CA ALA A 25 5.06 15.10 -9.05
C ALA A 25 5.69 16.26 -8.26
N ARG A 26 6.99 16.13 -7.93
CA ARG A 26 7.78 17.19 -7.27
C ARG A 26 7.92 18.41 -8.16
N PHE A 27 8.29 18.19 -9.42
CA PHE A 27 8.38 19.27 -10.41
C PHE A 27 7.03 19.92 -10.68
N TYR A 28 5.96 19.12 -10.78
CA TYR A 28 4.62 19.63 -11.03
C TYR A 28 4.19 20.64 -9.95
N LEU A 29 4.34 20.28 -8.68
CA LEU A 29 3.97 21.16 -7.57
C LEU A 29 4.88 22.39 -7.47
N PHE A 30 6.18 22.23 -7.72
CA PHE A 30 7.10 23.36 -7.76
C PHE A 30 6.71 24.37 -8.84
N GLN A 31 6.40 23.88 -10.05
CA GLN A 31 5.96 24.72 -11.17
C GLN A 31 4.60 25.37 -10.93
N LYS A 32 3.67 24.65 -10.30
CA LYS A 32 2.31 25.14 -9.99
C LYS A 32 2.30 26.46 -9.24
N PHE A 33 3.28 26.68 -8.36
CA PHE A 33 3.41 27.91 -7.58
C PHE A 33 4.57 28.80 -8.06
N GLY A 34 5.65 28.20 -8.55
CA GLY A 34 6.89 28.90 -8.90
C GLY A 34 6.69 30.03 -9.91
N TYR A 35 5.85 29.85 -10.94
CA TYR A 35 5.60 30.89 -11.94
C TYR A 35 4.94 32.15 -11.35
N PHE A 36 3.98 31.97 -10.44
CA PHE A 36 3.26 33.10 -9.83
C PHE A 36 4.12 33.81 -8.80
N ILE A 37 4.94 33.06 -8.05
CA ILE A 37 5.94 33.61 -7.13
C ILE A 37 6.96 34.44 -7.92
N ALA A 38 7.49 33.90 -9.03
CA ALA A 38 8.43 34.61 -9.90
C ALA A 38 7.82 35.88 -10.51
N THR A 39 6.57 35.80 -10.98
CA THR A 39 5.82 36.97 -11.49
C THR A 39 5.78 38.09 -10.44
N GLY A 40 5.35 37.78 -9.21
CA GLY A 40 5.28 38.76 -8.13
C GLY A 40 6.64 39.36 -7.77
N LEU A 41 7.68 38.53 -7.77
CA LEU A 41 9.04 38.97 -7.46
C LEU A 41 9.61 39.91 -8.53
N HIS A 42 9.48 39.59 -9.81
CA HIS A 42 9.91 40.48 -10.89
C HIS A 42 9.12 41.78 -10.88
N PHE A 43 7.80 41.74 -10.66
CA PHE A 43 7.01 42.95 -10.53
C PHE A 43 7.48 43.85 -9.38
N PHE A 44 7.78 43.27 -8.21
CA PHE A 44 8.37 43.98 -7.08
C PHE A 44 9.70 44.66 -7.45
N TRP A 45 10.59 43.94 -8.12
CA TRP A 45 11.86 44.49 -8.60
C TRP A 45 11.68 45.58 -9.64
N ALA A 46 10.70 45.46 -10.55
CA ALA A 46 10.41 46.50 -11.53
C ALA A 46 10.13 47.85 -10.83
N VAL A 47 9.27 47.83 -9.80
CA VAL A 47 8.95 49.01 -8.99
C VAL A 47 10.20 49.58 -8.33
N LEU A 48 11.01 48.72 -7.68
CA LEU A 48 12.25 49.18 -7.04
C LEU A 48 13.23 49.82 -8.04
N PHE A 49 13.38 49.25 -9.23
CA PHE A 49 14.28 49.81 -10.26
C PHE A 49 13.78 51.17 -10.77
N PHE A 50 12.47 51.35 -10.97
CA PHE A 50 11.92 52.66 -11.33
C PHE A 50 12.12 53.70 -10.22
N LEU A 51 11.88 53.33 -8.95
CA LEU A 51 12.08 54.23 -7.81
C LEU A 51 13.54 54.64 -7.62
N ASN A 52 14.49 53.84 -8.07
CA ASN A 52 15.93 54.14 -8.01
C ASN A 52 16.48 54.75 -9.30
N GLY A 53 15.62 55.17 -10.25
CA GLY A 53 16.05 55.83 -11.48
C GLY A 53 16.75 54.91 -12.48
N ILE A 54 16.47 53.60 -12.45
CA ILE A 54 17.05 52.59 -13.35
C ILE A 54 15.94 52.05 -14.27
N PRO A 55 15.41 52.86 -15.21
CA PRO A 55 14.24 52.48 -16.01
C PRO A 55 14.50 51.25 -16.89
N VAL A 56 15.74 51.05 -17.35
CA VAL A 56 16.15 49.89 -18.16
C VAL A 56 15.80 48.58 -17.45
N MET A 57 16.17 48.45 -16.18
CA MET A 57 15.84 47.27 -15.38
C MET A 57 14.36 47.23 -14.97
N GLY A 58 13.72 48.39 -14.81
CA GLY A 58 12.28 48.48 -14.57
C GLY A 58 11.47 47.84 -15.71
N TYR A 59 11.73 48.24 -16.95
CA TYR A 59 11.07 47.68 -18.13
C TYR A 59 11.42 46.20 -18.33
N TYR A 60 12.69 45.82 -18.14
CA TYR A 60 13.10 44.41 -18.20
C TYR A 60 12.24 43.53 -17.29
N ASN A 61 12.08 43.93 -16.02
CA ASN A 61 11.32 43.15 -15.05
C ASN A 61 9.80 43.14 -15.33
N ILE A 62 9.22 44.19 -15.93
CA ILE A 62 7.82 44.15 -16.40
C ILE A 62 7.66 43.07 -17.49
N ILE A 63 8.56 43.06 -18.47
CA ILE A 63 8.52 42.08 -19.58
C ILE A 63 8.65 40.66 -19.04
N VAL A 64 9.63 40.43 -18.16
CA VAL A 64 9.85 39.12 -17.54
C VAL A 64 8.67 38.70 -16.67
N SER A 65 8.09 39.63 -15.89
CA SER A 65 6.87 39.36 -15.10
C SER A 65 5.71 38.92 -15.99
N ALA A 66 5.49 39.57 -17.13
CA ALA A 66 4.45 39.17 -18.09
C ALA A 66 4.74 37.77 -18.67
N LEU A 67 6.00 37.47 -18.97
CA LEU A 67 6.43 36.17 -19.46
C LEU A 67 6.13 35.05 -18.44
N PHE A 68 6.55 35.20 -17.18
CA PHE A 68 6.27 34.23 -16.12
C PHE A 68 4.76 34.05 -15.88
N LEU A 69 3.98 35.13 -15.94
CA LEU A 69 2.52 35.06 -15.79
C LEU A 69 1.89 34.25 -16.92
N ILE A 70 2.23 34.56 -18.18
CA ILE A 70 1.72 33.85 -19.34
C ILE A 70 2.10 32.37 -19.25
N THR A 71 3.37 32.05 -18.96
CA THR A 71 3.82 30.66 -18.78
C THR A 71 3.06 29.96 -17.65
N GLY A 72 2.85 30.63 -16.51
CA GLY A 72 2.06 30.11 -15.39
C GLY A 72 0.59 29.84 -15.70
N LEU A 73 0.01 30.53 -16.69
CA LEU A 73 -1.35 30.30 -17.16
C LEU A 73 -1.44 29.16 -18.19
N VAL A 74 -0.41 29.00 -19.04
CA VAL A 74 -0.45 28.04 -20.16
C VAL A 74 0.29 26.72 -19.92
N TRP A 75 1.19 26.63 -18.94
CA TRP A 75 2.07 25.44 -18.75
C TRP A 75 1.30 24.12 -18.65
N ARG A 76 0.10 24.12 -18.05
CA ARG A 76 -0.75 22.92 -17.94
C ARG A 76 -1.29 22.41 -19.26
N ARG A 77 -1.26 23.22 -20.32
CA ARG A 77 -1.70 22.86 -21.67
C ARG A 77 -0.57 22.29 -22.53
N ILE A 78 0.65 22.22 -21.98
CA ILE A 78 1.85 21.82 -22.71
C ILE A 78 2.19 20.39 -22.32
N ALA A 79 2.44 19.54 -23.32
CA ALA A 79 2.68 18.10 -23.11
C ALA A 79 3.91 17.81 -22.24
N ASN A 80 4.93 18.68 -22.28
CA ASN A 80 6.12 18.57 -21.45
C ASN A 80 6.53 19.95 -20.91
N PRO A 81 5.91 20.40 -19.80
CA PRO A 81 6.08 21.77 -19.30
C PRO A 81 7.51 22.06 -18.82
N MET A 82 8.31 21.01 -18.56
CA MET A 82 9.68 21.15 -18.09
C MET A 82 10.57 21.90 -19.09
N TRP A 83 10.31 21.77 -20.39
CA TRP A 83 11.08 22.46 -21.44
C TRP A 83 10.84 23.97 -21.51
N LEU A 84 9.77 24.50 -20.92
CA LEU A 84 9.58 25.96 -20.79
C LEU A 84 10.21 26.52 -19.52
N CYS A 85 10.27 25.73 -18.44
CA CYS A 85 10.86 26.18 -17.18
C CYS A 85 12.37 26.37 -17.27
N VAL A 86 13.04 25.40 -17.91
CA VAL A 86 14.49 25.29 -17.89
C VAL A 86 15.17 26.50 -18.54
N PRO A 87 14.73 26.99 -19.73
CA PRO A 87 15.28 28.20 -20.31
C PRO A 87 15.00 29.45 -19.47
N LEU A 88 13.79 29.60 -18.91
CA LEU A 88 13.48 30.75 -18.03
C LEU A 88 14.41 30.77 -16.82
N TRP A 89 14.61 29.64 -16.15
CA TRP A 89 15.49 29.59 -14.97
C TRP A 89 16.99 29.67 -15.30
N LEU A 90 17.44 29.01 -16.36
CA LEU A 90 18.87 28.90 -16.69
C LEU A 90 19.39 30.07 -17.54
N ILE A 91 18.52 30.87 -18.14
CA ILE A 91 18.91 31.98 -19.03
C ILE A 91 18.47 33.32 -18.44
N GLU A 92 17.21 33.46 -18.01
CA GLU A 92 16.71 34.74 -17.53
C GLU A 92 17.36 35.14 -16.21
N VAL A 93 17.42 34.24 -15.21
CA VAL A 93 17.99 34.58 -13.89
C VAL A 93 19.46 35.01 -13.97
N PRO A 94 20.36 34.32 -14.69
CA PRO A 94 21.73 34.79 -14.88
C PRO A 94 21.82 36.10 -15.68
N LEU A 95 20.97 36.27 -16.70
CA LEU A 95 20.94 37.48 -17.51
C LEU A 95 20.49 38.71 -16.71
N HIS A 96 19.42 38.57 -15.92
CA HIS A 96 18.96 39.59 -14.98
C HIS A 96 20.06 39.95 -13.99
N ALA A 97 20.66 38.94 -13.35
CA ALA A 97 21.73 39.15 -12.38
C ALA A 97 22.93 39.89 -12.99
N ALA A 98 23.34 39.53 -14.20
CA ALA A 98 24.44 40.19 -14.91
C ALA A 98 24.10 41.66 -15.26
N LEU A 99 22.92 41.92 -15.81
CA LEU A 99 22.46 43.26 -16.17
C LEU A 99 22.28 44.16 -14.95
N ALA A 100 21.64 43.64 -13.91
CA ALA A 100 21.45 44.35 -12.65
C ALA A 100 22.80 44.66 -12.00
N THR A 101 23.72 43.70 -11.93
CA THR A 101 25.07 43.94 -11.38
C THR A 101 25.84 44.99 -12.19
N GLY A 102 25.81 44.91 -13.53
CA GLY A 102 26.50 45.86 -14.40
C GLY A 102 25.97 47.29 -14.31
N LEU A 103 24.67 47.47 -14.04
CA LEU A 103 24.05 48.79 -13.91
C LEU A 103 24.14 49.37 -12.50
N THR A 104 24.15 48.51 -11.48
CA THR A 104 23.97 48.91 -10.06
C THR A 104 25.22 48.74 -9.20
N GLY A 105 26.24 48.05 -9.73
CA GLY A 105 27.46 47.72 -9.00
C GLY A 105 27.35 46.39 -8.24
N PHE A 106 28.48 45.92 -7.71
CA PHE A 106 28.60 44.64 -7.02
C PHE A 106 28.02 44.64 -5.60
N GLU A 107 27.91 45.82 -4.99
CA GLU A 107 27.41 46.03 -3.62
C GLU A 107 25.94 45.63 -3.45
N THR A 108 25.18 45.58 -4.55
CA THR A 108 23.76 45.18 -4.54
C THR A 108 23.56 43.67 -4.56
N LEU A 109 24.65 42.89 -4.69
CA LEU A 109 24.68 41.42 -4.57
C LEU A 109 23.81 40.64 -5.57
N PHE A 110 23.31 41.27 -6.64
CA PHE A 110 22.53 40.55 -7.67
C PHE A 110 23.30 39.37 -8.28
N TRP A 111 24.63 39.47 -8.37
CA TRP A 111 25.52 38.41 -8.84
C TRP A 111 25.48 37.13 -7.98
N LEU A 112 25.05 37.21 -6.70
CA LEU A 112 24.90 36.04 -5.82
C LEU A 112 23.65 35.20 -6.14
N VAL A 113 22.61 35.80 -6.71
CA VAL A 113 21.32 35.14 -6.97
C VAL A 113 21.46 33.86 -7.80
N PRO A 114 22.13 33.86 -8.97
CA PRO A 114 22.29 32.63 -9.78
C PRO A 114 23.19 31.59 -9.09
N ILE A 115 24.17 32.02 -8.29
CA ILE A 115 25.04 31.11 -7.52
C ILE A 115 24.21 30.30 -6.53
N VAL A 116 23.38 31.00 -5.77
CA VAL A 116 22.51 30.40 -4.77
C VAL A 116 21.45 29.51 -5.43
N ALA A 117 20.81 30.00 -6.50
CA ALA A 117 19.80 29.24 -7.23
C ALA A 117 20.37 27.91 -7.76
N ALA A 118 21.60 27.92 -8.24
CA ALA A 118 22.25 26.71 -8.73
C ALA A 118 22.80 25.82 -7.62
N ALA A 119 23.25 26.38 -6.49
CA ALA A 119 23.58 25.58 -5.32
C ALA A 119 22.36 24.78 -4.82
N ILE A 120 21.18 25.38 -4.81
CA ILE A 120 19.91 24.72 -4.48
C ILE A 120 19.56 23.66 -5.55
N SER A 121 19.75 23.95 -6.83
CA SER A 121 19.43 22.99 -7.90
C SER A 121 20.34 21.76 -7.89
N LEU A 122 21.59 21.89 -7.43
CA LEU A 122 22.50 20.75 -7.22
C LEU A 122 22.04 19.78 -6.12
N LEU A 123 21.18 20.23 -5.19
CA LEU A 123 20.56 19.38 -4.17
C LEU A 123 19.45 18.49 -4.75
N PHE A 124 19.04 18.72 -6.01
CA PHE A 124 18.00 17.95 -6.66
C PHE A 124 18.54 16.55 -6.98
N HIS A 125 18.15 15.57 -6.15
CA HIS A 125 18.63 14.18 -6.26
C HIS A 125 18.42 13.57 -7.66
N GLN A 126 17.33 13.98 -8.30
CA GLN A 126 16.89 13.61 -9.65
C GLN A 126 17.83 14.00 -10.80
N TRP A 127 18.75 14.95 -10.61
CA TRP A 127 19.68 15.31 -11.68
C TRP A 127 20.74 14.24 -11.87
N SER A 128 20.92 13.83 -13.12
CA SER A 128 22.04 12.99 -13.52
C SER A 128 23.35 13.68 -13.15
N TRP A 129 24.40 12.89 -12.98
CA TRP A 129 25.72 13.40 -12.66
C TRP A 129 26.24 14.37 -13.74
N THR A 130 25.86 14.14 -15.01
CA THR A 130 26.18 15.03 -16.13
C THR A 130 25.48 16.38 -16.04
N THR A 131 24.18 16.42 -15.72
CA THR A 131 23.44 17.67 -15.54
C THR A 131 24.01 18.49 -14.37
N ARG A 132 24.36 17.83 -13.27
CA ARG A 132 25.01 18.49 -12.12
C ARG A 132 26.36 19.09 -12.51
N ALA A 133 27.19 18.32 -13.23
CA ALA A 133 28.48 18.79 -13.71
C ALA A 133 28.35 19.98 -14.68
N MET A 134 27.38 19.94 -15.60
CA MET A 134 27.10 21.04 -16.52
C MET A 134 26.67 22.32 -15.80
N VAL A 135 25.78 22.21 -14.80
CA VAL A 135 25.33 23.36 -14.03
C VAL A 135 26.45 23.92 -13.14
N ALA A 136 27.23 23.05 -12.51
CA ALA A 136 28.41 23.47 -11.75
C ALA A 136 29.44 24.19 -12.65
N LEU A 137 29.69 23.68 -13.86
CA LEU A 137 30.58 24.33 -14.82
C LEU A 137 30.04 25.69 -15.29
N ALA A 138 28.75 25.78 -15.63
CA ALA A 138 28.11 27.03 -16.02
C ALA A 138 28.20 28.10 -14.92
N LEU A 139 28.07 27.69 -13.65
CA LEU A 139 28.27 28.57 -12.50
C LEU A 139 29.69 29.10 -12.39
N VAL A 140 30.69 28.24 -12.55
CA VAL A 140 32.09 28.66 -12.51
C VAL A 140 32.37 29.68 -13.61
N ILE A 141 31.88 29.44 -14.83
CA ILE A 141 32.00 30.37 -15.95
C ILE A 141 31.31 31.70 -15.63
N PHE A 142 30.11 31.67 -15.06
CA PHE A 142 29.38 32.87 -14.65
C PHE A 142 30.13 33.67 -13.58
N MET A 143 30.67 33.00 -12.55
CA MET A 143 31.47 33.65 -11.51
C MET A 143 32.72 34.34 -12.08
N LEU A 144 33.43 33.68 -12.99
CA LEU A 144 34.60 34.25 -13.66
C LEU A 144 34.22 35.46 -14.52
N ALA A 145 33.08 35.40 -15.21
CA ALA A 145 32.56 36.53 -15.99
C ALA A 145 32.18 37.72 -15.10
N CYS A 146 31.52 37.49 -13.96
CA CYS A 146 31.23 38.55 -13.00
C CYS A 146 32.52 39.14 -12.39
N ALA A 147 33.47 38.30 -11.96
CA ALA A 147 34.73 38.76 -11.38
C ALA A 147 35.55 39.64 -12.34
N THR A 148 35.59 39.27 -13.62
CA THR A 148 36.24 40.08 -14.66
C THR A 148 35.48 41.39 -14.90
N LEU A 149 34.14 41.35 -15.01
CA LEU A 149 33.33 42.55 -15.21
C LEU A 149 33.47 43.56 -14.04
N GLY A 150 33.52 43.06 -12.81
CA GLY A 150 33.65 43.90 -11.60
C GLY A 150 34.99 44.61 -11.46
N PHE A 151 36.04 44.10 -12.11
CA PHE A 151 37.33 44.77 -12.15
C PHE A 151 37.35 45.98 -13.10
N PHE A 152 36.51 45.95 -14.15
CA PHE A 152 36.52 46.95 -15.23
C PHE A 152 35.33 47.92 -15.22
N VAL A 153 34.28 47.65 -14.45
CA VAL A 153 33.04 48.46 -14.45
C VAL A 153 32.84 49.14 -13.09
N ALA A 154 33.06 50.47 -13.05
CA ALA A 154 32.65 51.29 -11.92
C ALA A 154 31.11 51.37 -11.83
N PRO A 155 30.51 51.46 -10.62
CA PRO A 155 29.05 51.55 -10.46
C PRO A 155 28.50 52.76 -11.21
N ARG A 156 27.48 52.56 -12.07
CA ARG A 156 26.84 53.65 -12.82
C ARG A 156 25.60 54.23 -12.12
N ALA A 157 24.94 53.45 -11.27
CA ALA A 157 23.81 53.88 -10.45
C ALA A 157 23.93 53.31 -9.03
N VAL A 158 23.86 54.17 -8.01
CA VAL A 158 23.94 53.77 -6.59
C VAL A 158 22.53 53.73 -6.03
N PHE A 159 22.12 52.56 -5.54
CA PHE A 159 20.90 52.43 -4.74
C PHE A 159 21.03 53.34 -3.51
N SER A 160 19.96 54.05 -3.14
CA SER A 160 19.90 54.69 -1.82
C SER A 160 20.15 53.64 -0.72
N PRO A 161 20.78 53.98 0.42
CA PRO A 161 21.04 52.99 1.48
C PRO A 161 19.79 52.18 1.90
N PRO A 162 18.59 52.77 2.06
CA PRO A 162 17.37 52.01 2.32
C PRO A 162 17.02 50.99 1.24
N SER A 163 17.19 51.34 -0.04
CA SER A 163 16.89 50.43 -1.15
C SER A 163 17.96 49.34 -1.34
N ALA A 164 19.21 49.58 -0.93
CA ALA A 164 20.26 48.56 -0.87
C ALA A 164 19.97 47.50 0.21
N TYR A 165 19.52 47.91 1.40
CA TYR A 165 19.09 46.98 2.46
C TYR A 165 17.84 46.17 2.04
N LEU A 166 16.86 46.82 1.41
CA LEU A 166 15.68 46.13 0.87
C LEU A 166 16.05 45.13 -0.22
N SER A 167 17.01 45.48 -1.08
CA SER A 167 17.56 44.58 -2.10
C SER A 167 18.17 43.33 -1.46
N MET A 168 19.09 43.51 -0.51
CA MET A 168 19.77 42.41 0.17
C MET A 168 18.78 41.52 0.95
N ALA A 169 17.82 42.13 1.66
CA ALA A 169 16.78 41.39 2.38
C ALA A 169 15.89 40.56 1.44
N SER A 170 15.53 41.10 0.28
CA SER A 170 14.70 40.38 -0.70
C SER A 170 15.42 39.20 -1.36
N ILE A 171 16.73 39.31 -1.62
CA ILE A 171 17.57 38.22 -2.13
C ILE A 171 17.66 37.08 -1.11
N VAL A 172 17.88 37.41 0.16
CA VAL A 172 17.93 36.42 1.26
C VAL A 172 16.57 35.74 1.42
N LEU A 173 15.47 36.50 1.41
CA LEU A 173 14.12 35.95 1.55
C LEU A 173 13.76 35.02 0.39
N PHE A 174 14.12 35.38 -0.85
CA PHE A 174 13.90 34.52 -2.02
C PHE A 174 14.69 33.21 -1.92
N THR A 175 15.96 33.32 -1.52
CA THR A 175 16.86 32.18 -1.33
C THR A 175 16.32 31.20 -0.29
N VAL A 176 16.05 31.71 0.92
CA VAL A 176 15.62 30.90 2.06
C VAL A 176 14.20 30.38 1.82
N GLY A 177 13.30 31.23 1.31
CA GLY A 177 11.93 30.85 0.98
C GLY A 177 11.86 29.79 -0.10
N GLY A 178 12.67 29.91 -1.16
CA GLY A 178 12.78 28.91 -2.23
C GLY A 178 13.32 27.57 -1.70
N MET A 179 14.33 27.61 -0.84
CA MET A 179 14.90 26.42 -0.20
C MET A 179 13.89 25.73 0.72
N VAL A 180 13.20 26.48 1.59
CA VAL A 180 12.16 25.95 2.49
C VAL A 180 10.99 25.38 1.69
N MET A 181 10.55 26.06 0.64
CA MET A 181 9.49 25.57 -0.25
C MET A 181 9.92 24.28 -0.94
N TYR A 182 11.15 24.21 -1.46
CA TYR A 182 11.68 22.99 -2.08
C TYR A 182 11.74 21.83 -1.08
N LEU A 183 12.33 22.04 0.10
CA LEU A 183 12.43 21.02 1.14
C LEU A 183 11.05 20.55 1.60
N GLY A 184 10.15 21.48 1.89
CA GLY A 184 8.78 21.17 2.33
C GLY A 184 7.99 20.40 1.27
N LEU A 185 8.12 20.78 0.00
CA LEU A 185 7.48 20.08 -1.10
C LEU A 185 8.08 18.69 -1.33
N ASN A 186 9.40 18.58 -1.26
CA ASN A 186 10.11 17.32 -1.39
C ASN A 186 9.69 16.35 -0.28
N GLN A 187 9.66 16.81 0.97
CA GLN A 187 9.17 16.06 2.14
C GLN A 187 7.71 15.64 1.96
N PHE A 188 6.84 16.53 1.47
CA PHE A 188 5.44 16.20 1.20
C PHE A 188 5.31 15.07 0.16
N VAL A 189 6.03 15.15 -0.95
CA VAL A 189 5.96 14.11 -1.99
C VAL A 189 6.56 12.78 -1.51
N VAL A 190 7.65 12.82 -0.73
CA VAL A 190 8.21 11.63 -0.07
C VAL A 190 7.15 10.99 0.83
N ALA A 191 6.54 11.75 1.73
CA ALA A 191 5.52 11.25 2.66
C ALA A 191 4.31 10.65 1.94
N VAL A 192 3.84 11.27 0.86
CA VAL A 192 2.73 10.74 0.04
C VAL A 192 3.11 9.43 -0.64
N THR A 193 4.36 9.32 -1.12
CA THR A 193 4.87 8.13 -1.80
C THR A 193 5.06 6.98 -0.81
N GLU A 194 5.64 7.26 0.36
CA GLU A 194 5.79 6.30 1.46
C GLU A 194 4.43 5.78 1.93
N ALA A 195 3.45 6.67 2.14
CA ALA A 195 2.10 6.25 2.53
C ALA A 195 1.42 5.38 1.47
N ARG A 196 1.66 5.65 0.17
CA ARG A 196 1.14 4.80 -0.91
C ARG A 196 1.83 3.45 -0.95
N LEU A 197 3.16 3.43 -0.80
CA LEU A 197 3.95 2.20 -0.75
C LEU A 197 3.53 1.33 0.44
N GLN A 198 3.33 1.93 1.61
CA GLN A 198 2.85 1.22 2.80
C GLN A 198 1.47 0.60 2.57
N ARG A 199 0.52 1.32 1.96
CA ARG A 199 -0.81 0.75 1.66
C ARG A 199 -0.75 -0.42 0.69
N GLU A 200 0.08 -0.34 -0.35
CA GLU A 200 0.27 -1.44 -1.29
C GLU A 200 0.97 -2.63 -0.62
N TYR A 201 1.93 -2.35 0.28
CA TYR A 201 2.58 -3.36 1.11
C TYR A 201 1.58 -4.07 2.03
N ASP A 202 0.81 -3.33 2.83
CA ASP A 202 -0.21 -3.87 3.73
C ASP A 202 -1.26 -4.68 2.97
N ARG A 203 -1.65 -4.22 1.77
CA ARG A 203 -2.58 -4.94 0.90
C ARG A 203 -1.98 -6.25 0.40
N ALA A 204 -0.73 -6.25 -0.04
CA ALA A 204 -0.04 -7.44 -0.50
C ALA A 204 0.17 -8.45 0.64
N GLU A 205 0.53 -7.95 1.83
CA GLU A 205 0.71 -8.78 3.02
C GLU A 205 -0.63 -9.39 3.48
N GLY A 206 -1.70 -8.60 3.54
CA GLY A 206 -3.04 -9.10 3.86
C GLY A 206 -3.53 -10.18 2.89
N LEU A 207 -3.26 -10.04 1.58
CA LEU A 207 -3.58 -11.08 0.61
C LEU A 207 -2.78 -12.38 0.84
N LEU A 208 -1.51 -12.28 1.25
CA LEU A 208 -0.69 -13.46 1.55
C LEU A 208 -1.22 -14.20 2.78
N ARG A 209 -1.57 -13.47 3.84
CA ARG A 209 -2.14 -14.03 5.08
C ARG A 209 -3.51 -14.66 4.89
N ASN A 210 -4.28 -14.23 3.88
CA ASN A 210 -5.54 -14.86 3.51
C ASN A 210 -5.37 -16.19 2.74
N ILE A 211 -4.16 -16.54 2.33
CA ILE A 211 -3.86 -17.76 1.54
C ILE A 211 -3.07 -18.77 2.36
N LEU A 212 -2.20 -18.29 3.26
CA LEU A 212 -1.32 -19.14 4.08
C LEU A 212 -1.39 -18.69 5.54
N PRO A 213 -1.31 -19.64 6.50
CA PRO A 213 -1.16 -19.29 7.91
C PRO A 213 0.07 -18.40 8.15
N ASP A 214 -0.02 -17.48 9.11
CA ASP A 214 1.01 -16.47 9.39
C ASP A 214 2.41 -17.07 9.58
N ALA A 215 2.52 -18.15 10.35
CA ALA A 215 3.79 -18.84 10.60
C ALA A 215 4.42 -19.42 9.32
N ILE A 216 3.59 -19.91 8.41
CA ILE A 216 4.02 -20.51 7.13
C ILE A 216 4.40 -19.42 6.13
N ALA A 217 3.64 -18.32 6.09
CA ALA A 217 3.95 -17.16 5.26
C ALA A 217 5.32 -16.54 5.61
N LEU A 218 5.66 -16.48 6.91
CA LEU A 218 6.94 -15.97 7.38
C LEU A 218 8.11 -16.85 6.90
N ARG A 219 8.00 -18.17 7.04
CA ARG A 219 9.02 -19.13 6.61
C ARG A 219 9.31 -19.04 5.11
N LEU A 220 8.28 -18.92 4.27
CA LEU A 220 8.46 -18.72 2.82
C LEU A 220 9.14 -17.37 2.51
N LYS A 221 8.81 -16.31 3.25
CA LYS A 221 9.46 -14.99 3.10
C LYS A 221 10.95 -15.04 3.48
N ASP A 222 11.29 -15.86 4.47
CA ASP A 222 12.68 -16.10 4.92
C ASP A 222 13.46 -17.03 3.97
N GLY A 223 12.82 -17.52 2.90
CA GLY A 223 13.46 -18.28 1.84
C GLY A 223 13.42 -19.80 2.02
N GLU A 224 12.64 -20.30 2.98
CA GLU A 224 12.40 -21.74 3.10
C GLU A 224 11.60 -22.23 1.90
N THR A 225 12.12 -23.26 1.21
CA THR A 225 11.54 -23.75 -0.05
C THR A 225 10.71 -25.01 0.13
N VAL A 226 10.94 -25.76 1.20
CA VAL A 226 10.24 -27.01 1.52
C VAL A 226 9.74 -26.90 2.95
N ILE A 227 8.42 -26.70 3.09
CA ILE A 227 7.74 -26.63 4.38
C ILE A 227 6.92 -27.90 4.53
N ALA A 228 7.32 -28.74 5.48
CA ALA A 228 6.62 -29.97 5.86
C ALA A 228 6.85 -30.21 7.36
N ASP A 229 5.80 -30.06 8.15
CA ASP A 229 5.82 -30.20 9.60
C ASP A 229 4.99 -31.42 10.00
N GLU A 230 5.56 -32.27 10.86
CA GLU A 230 4.85 -33.42 11.43
C GLU A 230 4.17 -33.01 12.73
N HIS A 231 2.88 -33.26 12.83
CA HIS A 231 2.07 -33.04 14.02
C HIS A 231 1.61 -34.39 14.56
N ALA A 232 2.01 -34.71 15.79
CA ALA A 232 1.71 -36.00 16.41
C ALA A 232 0.21 -36.19 16.68
N GLU A 233 -0.49 -35.13 17.06
CA GLU A 233 -1.92 -35.15 17.37
C GLU A 233 -2.58 -33.89 16.81
N ALA A 234 -3.58 -34.08 15.95
CA ALA A 234 -4.48 -33.05 15.46
C ALA A 234 -5.86 -33.66 15.22
N SER A 235 -6.92 -32.85 15.27
CA SER A 235 -8.27 -33.29 14.88
C SER A 235 -8.66 -32.70 13.53
N VAL A 236 -8.88 -33.56 12.55
CA VAL A 236 -9.28 -33.18 11.19
C VAL A 236 -10.78 -33.30 11.05
N ILE A 237 -11.40 -32.27 10.47
CA ILE A 237 -12.84 -32.15 10.24
C ILE A 237 -13.08 -32.13 8.74
N PHE A 238 -14.00 -32.98 8.27
CA PHE A 238 -14.61 -32.88 6.95
C PHE A 238 -16.10 -32.64 7.12
N ALA A 239 -16.64 -31.60 6.51
CA ALA A 239 -18.07 -31.31 6.49
C ALA A 239 -18.55 -31.18 5.04
N ASP A 240 -19.54 -31.95 4.63
CA ASP A 240 -20.06 -31.99 3.26
C ASP A 240 -21.55 -31.69 3.21
N ILE A 241 -22.00 -30.97 2.18
CA ILE A 241 -23.41 -30.60 2.01
C ILE A 241 -24.18 -31.77 1.39
N VAL A 242 -25.18 -32.26 2.11
CA VAL A 242 -26.02 -33.40 1.70
C VAL A 242 -26.74 -33.11 0.37
N ASN A 243 -26.61 -34.02 -0.59
CA ASN A 243 -27.28 -33.96 -1.90
C ASN A 243 -27.05 -32.66 -2.68
N PHE A 244 -25.96 -31.94 -2.41
CA PHE A 244 -25.69 -30.64 -3.03
C PHE A 244 -25.63 -30.71 -4.56
N THR A 245 -25.04 -31.76 -5.14
CA THR A 245 -25.01 -31.94 -6.60
C THR A 245 -26.42 -31.96 -7.22
N GLN A 246 -27.40 -32.59 -6.56
CA GLN A 246 -28.78 -32.62 -7.05
C GLN A 246 -29.50 -31.29 -6.82
N ALA A 247 -29.24 -30.64 -5.68
CA ALA A 247 -29.85 -29.37 -5.32
C ALA A 247 -29.31 -28.22 -6.19
N SER A 248 -28.01 -28.21 -6.47
CA SER A 248 -27.31 -27.22 -7.28
C SER A 248 -27.64 -27.27 -8.76
N ALA A 249 -28.07 -28.42 -9.29
CA ALA A 249 -28.50 -28.55 -10.69
C ALA A 249 -29.69 -27.64 -11.05
N LYS A 250 -30.42 -27.12 -10.05
CA LYS A 250 -31.54 -26.19 -10.22
C LYS A 250 -31.13 -24.72 -10.09
N LEU A 251 -29.89 -24.45 -9.67
CA LEU A 251 -29.37 -23.11 -9.47
C LEU A 251 -28.65 -22.62 -10.73
N THR A 252 -28.72 -21.32 -10.98
CA THR A 252 -27.80 -20.68 -11.91
C THR A 252 -26.36 -20.73 -11.34
N PRO A 253 -25.33 -20.62 -12.19
CA PRO A 253 -23.94 -20.56 -11.70
C PRO A 253 -23.69 -19.45 -10.68
N ALA A 254 -24.36 -18.31 -10.79
CA ALA A 254 -24.23 -17.20 -9.84
C ALA A 254 -24.85 -17.54 -8.48
N GLU A 255 -26.10 -18.04 -8.47
CA GLU A 255 -26.79 -18.46 -7.24
C GLU A 255 -26.06 -19.60 -6.53
N LEU A 256 -25.46 -20.52 -7.31
CA LEU A 256 -24.64 -21.60 -6.78
C LEU A 256 -23.44 -21.06 -5.98
N VAL A 257 -22.69 -20.15 -6.60
CA VAL A 257 -21.51 -19.55 -5.97
C VAL A 257 -21.91 -18.69 -4.77
N GLU A 258 -23.00 -17.91 -4.86
CA GLU A 258 -23.50 -17.13 -3.73
C GLU A 258 -23.93 -18.00 -2.56
N THR A 259 -24.58 -19.14 -2.82
CA THR A 259 -25.01 -20.09 -1.79
C THR A 259 -23.81 -20.71 -1.08
N LEU A 260 -22.82 -21.21 -1.85
CA LEU A 260 -21.57 -21.73 -1.28
C LEU A 260 -20.83 -20.66 -0.50
N ASN A 261 -20.74 -19.44 -1.03
CA ASN A 261 -20.04 -18.34 -0.37
C ASN A 261 -20.73 -17.98 0.95
N LYS A 262 -22.07 -17.95 1.02
CA LYS A 262 -22.80 -17.71 2.26
C LYS A 262 -22.51 -18.78 3.33
N VAL A 263 -22.54 -20.06 2.94
CA VAL A 263 -22.27 -21.19 3.85
C VAL A 263 -20.82 -21.17 4.34
N PHE A 264 -19.86 -21.08 3.43
CA PHE A 264 -18.44 -21.14 3.80
C PHE A 264 -17.94 -19.88 4.50
N THR A 265 -18.49 -18.69 4.23
CA THR A 265 -18.16 -17.48 5.01
C THR A 265 -18.59 -17.64 6.47
N GLU A 266 -19.75 -18.25 6.71
CA GLU A 266 -20.22 -18.50 8.07
C GLU A 266 -19.39 -19.59 8.77
N PHE A 267 -18.96 -20.62 8.03
CA PHE A 267 -18.03 -21.61 8.57
C PHE A 267 -16.65 -21.04 8.86
N ASP A 268 -16.15 -20.12 8.02
CA ASP A 268 -14.89 -19.41 8.26
C ASP A 268 -14.97 -18.58 9.55
N ALA A 269 -16.08 -17.89 9.79
CA ALA A 269 -16.31 -17.14 11.03
C ALA A 269 -16.40 -18.05 12.27
N LEU A 270 -17.01 -19.24 12.13
CA LEU A 270 -17.04 -20.24 13.20
C LEU A 270 -15.65 -20.83 13.45
N ALA A 271 -14.88 -21.13 12.41
CA ALA A 271 -13.53 -21.63 12.53
C ALA A 271 -12.64 -20.61 13.26
N GLU A 272 -12.71 -19.34 12.89
CA GLU A 272 -12.00 -18.25 13.58
C GLU A 272 -12.42 -18.13 15.05
N LYS A 273 -13.73 -18.16 15.35
CA LYS A 273 -14.27 -18.14 16.72
C LYS A 273 -13.72 -19.28 17.59
N HIS A 274 -13.53 -20.46 17.01
CA HIS A 274 -13.05 -21.66 17.69
C HIS A 274 -11.52 -21.82 17.66
N GLY A 275 -10.79 -20.92 16.98
CA GLY A 275 -9.34 -21.05 16.80
C GLY A 275 -8.96 -22.26 15.95
N THR A 276 -9.79 -22.61 14.97
CA THR A 276 -9.58 -23.72 14.03
C THR A 276 -9.00 -23.21 12.73
N GLU A 277 -8.01 -23.92 12.18
CA GLU A 277 -7.42 -23.59 10.89
C GLU A 277 -8.24 -24.18 9.74
N LYS A 278 -8.67 -23.33 8.82
CA LYS A 278 -9.28 -23.76 7.55
C LYS A 278 -8.19 -24.24 6.61
N ILE A 279 -8.30 -25.47 6.11
CA ILE A 279 -7.34 -25.98 5.12
C ILE A 279 -7.77 -25.62 3.71
N LYS A 280 -8.97 -26.07 3.30
CA LYS A 280 -9.50 -25.83 1.95
C LYS A 280 -10.96 -26.20 1.85
N THR A 281 -11.56 -25.78 0.74
CA THR A 281 -12.82 -26.33 0.25
C THR A 281 -12.55 -27.34 -0.86
N ILE A 282 -13.37 -28.38 -0.96
CA ILE A 282 -13.27 -29.43 -1.98
C ILE A 282 -14.67 -29.57 -2.60
N GLY A 283 -14.97 -28.72 -3.59
CA GLY A 283 -16.34 -28.60 -4.09
C GLY A 283 -17.27 -28.03 -3.02
N ASP A 284 -18.21 -28.86 -2.57
CA ASP A 284 -19.20 -28.64 -1.51
C ASP A 284 -18.73 -29.08 -0.11
N ALA A 285 -17.55 -29.69 -0.02
CA ALA A 285 -16.95 -30.05 1.26
C ALA A 285 -16.06 -28.94 1.83
N TYR A 286 -16.05 -28.82 3.15
CA TYR A 286 -15.22 -27.94 3.96
C TYR A 286 -14.26 -28.78 4.81
N MET A 287 -12.96 -28.48 4.71
CA MET A 287 -11.92 -29.18 5.46
C MET A 287 -11.22 -28.20 6.42
N ALA A 288 -11.17 -28.58 7.68
CA ALA A 288 -10.53 -27.81 8.74
C ALA A 288 -9.76 -28.71 9.72
N VAL A 289 -8.88 -28.12 10.50
CA VAL A 289 -8.05 -28.83 11.47
C VAL A 289 -7.87 -28.03 12.75
N VAL A 290 -7.83 -28.74 13.88
CA VAL A 290 -7.48 -28.18 15.18
C VAL A 290 -6.17 -28.78 15.67
N GLY A 291 -5.31 -27.96 16.27
CA GLY A 291 -3.98 -28.34 16.74
C GLY A 291 -2.85 -28.10 15.73
N ILE A 292 -3.12 -27.33 14.68
CA ILE A 292 -2.18 -26.92 13.62
C ILE A 292 -2.47 -25.46 13.26
N PRO A 293 -1.44 -24.62 12.98
CA PRO A 293 -0.01 -24.92 13.07
C PRO A 293 0.51 -25.04 14.50
N GLU A 294 -0.23 -24.51 15.47
CA GLU A 294 0.13 -24.57 16.89
C GLU A 294 -0.59 -25.73 17.59
N ALA A 295 0.17 -26.54 18.33
CA ALA A 295 -0.37 -27.67 19.06
C ALA A 295 -1.36 -27.22 20.15
N GLN A 296 -2.51 -27.89 20.23
CA GLN A 296 -3.59 -27.54 21.14
C GLN A 296 -4.08 -28.79 21.88
N GLN A 297 -4.04 -28.80 23.21
CA GLN A 297 -4.38 -29.99 24.01
C GLN A 297 -5.84 -30.44 23.86
N ASN A 298 -6.79 -29.49 23.79
CA ASN A 298 -8.21 -29.77 23.69
C ASN A 298 -8.70 -29.82 22.23
N HIS A 299 -7.84 -30.20 21.28
CA HIS A 299 -8.12 -30.16 19.84
C HIS A 299 -9.40 -30.92 19.46
N ALA A 300 -9.62 -32.11 20.02
CA ALA A 300 -10.82 -32.92 19.74
C ALA A 300 -12.10 -32.24 20.25
N ASN A 301 -12.06 -31.63 21.43
CA ASN A 301 -13.20 -30.91 22.01
C ASN A 301 -13.62 -29.73 21.14
N VAL A 302 -12.64 -28.93 20.68
CA VAL A 302 -12.89 -27.78 19.82
C VAL A 302 -13.39 -28.22 18.44
N ALA A 303 -12.84 -29.30 17.89
CA ALA A 303 -13.31 -29.84 16.62
C ALA A 303 -14.79 -30.25 16.67
N VAL A 304 -15.21 -30.89 17.77
CA VAL A 304 -16.61 -31.27 17.97
C VAL A 304 -17.49 -30.04 18.20
N ASP A 305 -17.05 -29.05 18.99
CA ASP A 305 -17.82 -27.81 19.18
C ASP A 305 -18.06 -27.08 17.86
N LEU A 306 -17.02 -26.94 17.04
CA LEU A 306 -17.13 -26.36 15.70
C LEU A 306 -18.12 -27.15 14.84
N ALA A 307 -18.02 -28.48 14.81
CA ALA A 307 -18.92 -29.32 14.02
C ALA A 307 -20.40 -29.15 14.43
N LEU A 308 -20.68 -29.07 15.73
CA LEU A 308 -22.03 -28.83 16.24
C LEU A 308 -22.54 -27.42 15.87
N ASP A 309 -21.70 -26.40 15.98
CA ASP A 309 -22.02 -25.04 15.56
C ASP A 309 -22.27 -24.96 14.03
N MET A 310 -21.50 -25.69 13.22
CA MET A 310 -21.70 -25.79 11.76
C MET A 310 -23.04 -26.42 11.42
N LEU A 311 -23.46 -27.49 12.12
CA LEU A 311 -24.78 -28.09 11.94
C LEU A 311 -25.91 -27.10 12.28
N ALA A 312 -25.80 -26.40 13.40
CA ALA A 312 -26.78 -25.40 13.79
C ALA A 312 -26.86 -24.26 12.77
N SER A 313 -25.70 -23.81 12.27
CA SER A 313 -25.61 -22.75 11.29
C SER A 313 -26.17 -23.16 9.92
N ALA A 314 -25.88 -24.36 9.45
CA ALA A 314 -26.45 -24.91 8.22
C ALA A 314 -27.98 -24.95 8.25
N ARG A 315 -28.58 -25.39 9.36
CA ARG A 315 -30.04 -25.37 9.56
C ARG A 315 -30.62 -23.97 9.50
N ARG A 316 -29.95 -22.98 10.13
CA ARG A 316 -30.36 -21.57 10.07
C ARG A 316 -30.27 -21.03 8.65
N ILE A 317 -29.15 -21.24 7.95
CA ILE A 317 -28.97 -20.78 6.58
C ILE A 317 -30.02 -21.42 5.67
N SER A 318 -30.28 -22.72 5.83
CA SER A 318 -31.32 -23.43 5.08
C SER A 318 -32.71 -22.80 5.25
N ALA A 319 -33.07 -22.42 6.48
CA ALA A 319 -34.33 -21.75 6.78
C ALA A 319 -34.41 -20.34 6.16
N GLU A 320 -33.30 -19.59 6.15
CA GLU A 320 -33.25 -18.25 5.56
C GLU A 320 -33.31 -18.27 4.03
N THR A 321 -32.58 -19.19 3.39
CA THR A 321 -32.45 -19.24 1.92
C THR A 321 -33.56 -20.06 1.26
N HIS A 322 -34.34 -20.82 2.04
CA HIS A 322 -35.28 -21.82 1.54
C HIS A 322 -34.62 -22.88 0.63
N PHE A 323 -33.30 -23.00 0.72
CA PHE A 323 -32.51 -24.03 0.04
C PHE A 323 -32.18 -25.13 1.05
N PRO A 324 -32.43 -26.41 0.74
CA PRO A 324 -32.19 -27.50 1.68
C PRO A 324 -30.68 -27.65 1.89
N ILE A 325 -30.18 -27.22 3.05
CA ILE A 325 -28.78 -27.34 3.44
C ILE A 325 -28.76 -28.17 4.71
N ASP A 326 -28.19 -29.36 4.60
CA ASP A 326 -27.87 -30.23 5.72
C ASP A 326 -26.45 -30.75 5.54
N LEU A 327 -25.80 -31.17 6.61
CA LEU A 327 -24.39 -31.57 6.57
C LEU A 327 -24.20 -33.01 7.00
N ARG A 328 -23.17 -33.63 6.43
CA ARG A 328 -22.49 -34.80 7.00
C ARG A 328 -21.16 -34.33 7.53
N ILE A 329 -20.82 -34.65 8.77
CA ILE A 329 -19.54 -34.24 9.36
C ILE A 329 -18.80 -35.45 9.89
N GLY A 330 -17.53 -35.59 9.49
CA GLY A 330 -16.61 -36.61 9.96
C GLY A 330 -15.43 -36.00 10.69
N ILE A 331 -15.07 -36.56 11.85
CA ILE A 331 -13.90 -36.13 12.62
C ILE A 331 -13.03 -37.32 12.98
N ASN A 332 -11.74 -37.22 12.70
CA ASN A 332 -10.74 -38.15 13.20
C ASN A 332 -9.56 -37.39 13.82
N SER A 333 -9.00 -37.96 14.89
CA SER A 333 -7.80 -37.46 15.56
C SER A 333 -6.62 -38.39 15.35
N GLY A 334 -5.43 -37.82 15.20
CA GLY A 334 -4.17 -38.56 15.08
C GLY A 334 -3.09 -37.78 14.34
N PRO A 335 -1.99 -38.46 13.95
CA PRO A 335 -0.84 -37.80 13.35
C PRO A 335 -1.11 -37.35 11.91
N VAL A 336 -0.60 -36.18 11.55
CA VAL A 336 -0.66 -35.62 10.21
C VAL A 336 0.62 -34.88 9.87
N VAL A 337 0.88 -34.75 8.57
CA VAL A 337 1.92 -33.89 8.02
C VAL A 337 1.25 -32.69 7.39
N ALA A 338 1.61 -31.49 7.82
CA ALA A 338 1.14 -30.24 7.23
C ALA A 338 2.26 -29.62 6.39
N GLY A 339 1.95 -28.97 5.28
CA GLY A 339 3.00 -28.41 4.44
C GLY A 339 2.51 -27.64 3.24
N VAL A 340 3.45 -27.00 2.54
CA VAL A 340 3.17 -26.20 1.36
C VAL A 340 3.60 -26.94 0.10
N ILE A 341 2.68 -27.08 -0.86
CA ILE A 341 2.98 -27.65 -2.18
C ILE A 341 2.79 -26.61 -3.30
N GLY A 342 3.58 -26.79 -4.36
CA GLY A 342 3.50 -26.01 -5.60
C GLY A 342 4.62 -24.97 -5.72
N SER A 343 5.07 -24.72 -6.95
CA SER A 343 5.99 -23.62 -7.28
C SER A 343 5.25 -22.34 -7.72
N ARG A 344 3.95 -22.48 -7.99
CA ARG A 344 2.97 -21.42 -8.29
C ARG A 344 1.64 -21.88 -7.73
N LYS A 345 0.80 -20.93 -7.27
CA LYS A 345 -0.44 -21.24 -6.53
C LYS A 345 -0.15 -22.15 -5.32
N PHE A 346 0.68 -21.64 -4.40
CA PHE A 346 0.98 -22.33 -3.16
C PHE A 346 -0.31 -22.77 -2.46
N ALA A 347 -0.33 -24.01 -1.99
CA ALA A 347 -1.41 -24.56 -1.19
C ALA A 347 -0.80 -25.12 0.10
N TYR A 348 -1.23 -24.60 1.23
CA TYR A 348 -1.01 -25.24 2.51
C TYR A 348 -2.04 -26.36 2.68
N ASP A 349 -1.58 -27.57 2.97
CA ASP A 349 -2.43 -28.76 2.96
C ASP A 349 -1.98 -29.77 4.02
N LEU A 350 -2.83 -30.77 4.27
CA LEU A 350 -2.57 -31.86 5.20
C LEU A 350 -2.52 -33.20 4.48
N TRP A 351 -1.57 -34.03 4.89
CA TRP A 351 -1.43 -35.40 4.46
C TRP A 351 -1.33 -36.31 5.67
N GLY A 352 -1.78 -37.55 5.51
CA GLY A 352 -1.68 -38.55 6.55
C GLY A 352 -2.90 -39.43 6.61
N ASP A 353 -2.77 -40.47 7.41
CA ASP A 353 -3.82 -41.44 7.61
C ASP A 353 -5.05 -40.82 8.29
N ALA A 354 -4.82 -39.93 9.28
CA ALA A 354 -5.90 -39.29 10.01
C ALA A 354 -6.81 -38.45 9.11
N VAL A 355 -6.25 -37.78 8.09
CA VAL A 355 -7.00 -37.01 7.08
C VAL A 355 -7.93 -37.93 6.29
N ASN A 356 -7.40 -39.06 5.81
CA ASN A 356 -8.19 -40.03 5.05
C ASN A 356 -9.31 -40.64 5.89
N VAL A 357 -9.03 -40.99 7.14
CA VAL A 357 -10.04 -41.54 8.05
C VAL A 357 -11.14 -40.51 8.34
N ALA A 358 -10.80 -39.24 8.58
CA ALA A 358 -11.79 -38.18 8.78
C ALA A 358 -12.74 -38.02 7.58
N SER A 359 -12.19 -38.01 6.36
CA SER A 359 -13.01 -37.98 5.12
C SER A 359 -13.91 -39.21 5.00
N ARG A 360 -13.48 -40.38 5.46
CA ARG A 360 -14.35 -41.58 5.49
C ARG A 360 -15.43 -41.49 6.55
N MET A 361 -15.16 -40.87 7.70
CA MET A 361 -16.17 -40.63 8.72
C MET A 361 -17.26 -39.70 8.19
N GLU A 362 -16.91 -38.68 7.42
CA GLU A 362 -17.88 -37.79 6.77
C GLU A 362 -18.74 -38.59 5.80
N ALA A 363 -18.11 -39.35 4.89
CA ALA A 363 -18.83 -40.13 3.89
C ALA A 363 -19.77 -41.19 4.49
N HIS A 364 -19.44 -41.72 5.68
CA HIS A 364 -20.26 -42.67 6.44
C HIS A 364 -21.23 -42.03 7.44
N SER A 365 -21.17 -40.70 7.61
CA SER A 365 -22.06 -39.96 8.50
C SER A 365 -23.45 -39.87 7.90
N GLU A 366 -24.47 -39.92 8.75
CA GLU A 366 -25.84 -39.64 8.35
C GLU A 366 -26.06 -38.12 8.25
N PRO A 367 -26.99 -37.64 7.40
CA PRO A 367 -27.39 -36.24 7.35
C PRO A 367 -27.73 -35.66 8.73
N GLY A 368 -27.20 -34.48 9.02
CA GLY A 368 -27.45 -33.74 10.25
C GLY A 368 -26.69 -34.26 11.47
N THR A 369 -25.72 -35.15 11.28
CA THR A 369 -24.95 -35.78 12.37
C THR A 369 -23.44 -35.54 12.25
N VAL A 370 -22.75 -35.71 13.38
CA VAL A 370 -21.28 -35.73 13.46
C VAL A 370 -20.86 -37.15 13.79
N LEU A 371 -20.02 -37.76 12.95
CA LEU A 371 -19.46 -39.08 13.15
C LEU A 371 -17.97 -38.99 13.51
N ILE A 372 -17.57 -39.70 14.56
CA ILE A 372 -16.20 -39.69 15.07
C ILE A 372 -15.66 -41.11 15.24
N THR A 373 -14.34 -41.25 15.23
CA THR A 373 -13.64 -42.50 15.52
C THR A 373 -13.40 -42.71 17.02
N ASP A 374 -13.02 -43.93 17.40
CA ASP A 374 -12.53 -44.25 18.75
C ASP A 374 -11.30 -43.41 19.16
N ALA A 375 -10.43 -43.06 18.20
CA ALA A 375 -9.27 -42.21 18.45
C ALA A 375 -9.70 -40.80 18.90
N THR A 376 -10.67 -40.18 18.21
CA THR A 376 -11.24 -38.90 18.64
C THR A 376 -11.95 -39.03 19.98
N LYS A 377 -12.77 -40.07 20.17
CA LYS A 377 -13.50 -40.31 21.42
C LYS A 377 -12.58 -40.32 22.64
N LYS A 378 -11.41 -40.96 22.55
CA LYS A 378 -10.43 -41.03 23.66
C LYS A 378 -9.85 -39.67 24.07
N GLN A 379 -9.88 -38.69 23.16
CA GLN A 379 -9.40 -37.33 23.39
C GLN A 379 -10.54 -36.37 23.81
N LEU A 380 -11.80 -36.83 23.82
CA LEU A 380 -12.94 -36.00 24.21
C LEU A 380 -13.12 -35.99 25.73
N SER A 381 -13.53 -34.84 26.25
CA SER A 381 -14.03 -34.73 27.62
C SER A 381 -15.45 -35.28 27.75
N ASP A 382 -15.83 -35.66 28.97
CA ASP A 382 -17.14 -36.28 29.32
C ASP A 382 -18.37 -35.36 29.12
N ARG A 383 -18.19 -34.13 28.62
CA ARG A 383 -19.28 -33.17 28.38
C ARG A 383 -20.11 -33.47 27.12
N PHE A 384 -19.66 -34.39 26.28
CA PHE A 384 -20.33 -34.73 25.03
C PHE A 384 -21.11 -36.02 25.16
N THR A 385 -22.35 -36.04 24.65
CA THR A 385 -23.14 -37.26 24.57
C THR A 385 -22.72 -38.04 23.33
N LEU A 386 -22.17 -39.24 23.55
CA LEU A 386 -21.73 -40.13 22.49
C LEU A 386 -22.68 -41.32 22.39
N THR A 387 -23.19 -41.58 21.19
CA THR A 387 -24.00 -42.75 20.87
C THR A 387 -23.15 -43.71 20.05
N ASP A 388 -23.12 -44.99 20.45
CA ASP A 388 -22.48 -46.03 19.64
C ASP A 388 -23.20 -46.16 18.30
N ALA A 389 -22.49 -45.86 17.20
CA ALA A 389 -23.01 -45.93 15.84
C ALA A 389 -22.61 -47.23 15.12
N GLY A 390 -22.13 -48.21 15.89
CA GLY A 390 -21.69 -49.52 15.45
C GLY A 390 -20.33 -49.48 14.78
N THR A 391 -20.14 -50.36 13.80
CA THR A 391 -18.91 -50.43 13.04
C THR A 391 -19.11 -50.02 11.59
N ARG A 392 -18.06 -49.50 10.94
CA ARG A 392 -18.04 -49.20 9.50
C ARG A 392 -16.82 -49.86 8.87
N GLU A 393 -17.01 -50.39 7.65
CA GLU A 393 -15.90 -50.88 6.85
C GLU A 393 -15.22 -49.70 6.15
N VAL A 394 -14.04 -49.34 6.64
CA VAL A 394 -13.26 -48.21 6.14
C VAL A 394 -12.18 -48.74 5.21
N LYS A 395 -12.23 -48.32 3.94
CA LYS A 395 -11.27 -48.74 2.91
C LYS A 395 -9.82 -48.49 3.37
N GLY A 396 -9.02 -49.55 3.43
CA GLY A 396 -7.61 -49.51 3.86
C GLY A 396 -7.40 -49.59 5.38
N LYS A 397 -8.46 -49.63 6.18
CA LYS A 397 -8.42 -49.80 7.65
C LYS A 397 -9.15 -51.04 8.15
N GLY A 398 -10.09 -51.56 7.35
CA GLY A 398 -10.97 -52.64 7.77
C GLY A 398 -12.11 -52.09 8.62
N VAL A 399 -12.59 -52.92 9.56
CA VAL A 399 -13.74 -52.58 10.39
C VAL A 399 -13.32 -51.66 11.53
N MET A 400 -13.94 -50.49 11.63
CA MET A 400 -13.68 -49.51 12.69
C MET A 400 -14.95 -49.22 13.49
N SER A 401 -14.82 -49.08 14.81
CA SER A 401 -15.89 -48.57 15.68
C SER A 401 -16.06 -47.08 15.48
N VAL A 402 -17.31 -46.64 15.37
CA VAL A 402 -17.67 -45.24 15.13
C VAL A 402 -18.73 -44.78 16.12
N TYR A 403 -18.71 -43.49 16.44
CA TYR A 403 -19.62 -42.89 17.42
C TYR A 403 -20.28 -41.66 16.81
N SER A 404 -21.57 -41.48 17.07
CA SER A 404 -22.28 -40.25 16.73
C SER A 404 -22.28 -39.31 17.92
N VAL A 405 -22.07 -38.01 17.67
CA VAL A 405 -22.06 -36.98 18.71
C VAL A 405 -23.39 -36.22 18.73
N GLY A 406 -23.98 -36.11 19.92
CA GLY A 406 -25.11 -35.23 20.20
C GLY A 406 -24.77 -34.16 21.24
N GLN A 407 -25.55 -33.07 21.28
CA GLN A 407 -25.50 -32.12 22.39
C GLN A 407 -26.05 -32.80 23.65
N ALA A 408 -25.37 -32.64 24.79
CA ALA A 408 -25.94 -32.98 26.08
C ALA A 408 -27.18 -32.09 26.30
N THR A 409 -28.35 -32.71 26.48
CA THR A 409 -29.60 -32.03 26.83
C THR A 409 -29.54 -31.37 28.19
#